data_AF-A0A2P6PKH7-F1
#
_entry.id   AF-A0A2P6PKH7-F1
#
_cell.length_a   1.000
_cell.length_b   1.000
_cell.length_c   1.000
_cell.angle_alpha   90.00
_cell.angle_beta   90.00
_cell.angle_gamma   90.00
#
_symmetry.space_group_name_H-M   'P 1'
#
loop_
_entity.id
_entity.type
_entity.pdbx_description
1 polymer ?
#
loop_
_entity_poly.entity_id
_entity_poly.type
_entity_poly.pdbx_seq_one_letter_code
_entity_poly.pdbx_strand_id
1 'polypeptide(L)'
;MKARGTVLPIFYDVDPSDVRKQTESYREAFANHEERFRNDEEKVQRWRYALTEVASFSGWNSKEWYTYTLLFLSLSISLIYK
;
A
#
# COMPACT_ATOMS: atom_id res chain seq x y z
N MET A 1 2.08 -22.57 6.26
CA MET A 1 1.42 -21.89 7.40
C MET A 1 0.00 -21.56 6.98
N LYS A 2 -1.02 -21.98 7.74
CA LYS A 2 -2.43 -21.68 7.43
C LYS A 2 -2.86 -20.53 8.37
N ALA A 3 -2.79 -19.30 7.87
CA ALA A 3 -3.08 -18.10 8.64
C ALA A 3 -4.61 -17.86 8.67
N ARG A 4 -5.27 -18.26 9.76
CA ARG A 4 -6.53 -17.60 10.13
C ARG A 4 -6.15 -16.32 10.88
N GLY A 5 -6.28 -15.16 10.23
CA GLY A 5 -6.15 -13.85 10.89
C GLY A 5 -4.88 -13.03 10.62
N THR A 6 -4.11 -13.31 9.58
CA THR A 6 -2.98 -12.42 9.19
C THR A 6 -3.33 -11.67 7.91
N VAL A 7 -3.30 -10.34 7.98
CA VAL A 7 -3.45 -9.45 6.82
C VAL A 7 -2.05 -9.09 6.33
N LEU A 8 -1.80 -9.29 5.04
CA LEU A 8 -0.56 -8.89 4.37
C LEU A 8 -0.92 -7.88 3.27
N PRO A 9 -0.69 -6.57 3.46
CA PRO A 9 -0.98 -5.59 2.43
C PRO A 9 0.01 -5.71 1.26
N ILE A 10 -0.52 -5.55 0.04
CA ILE A 10 0.27 -5.44 -1.19
C ILE A 10 0.03 -4.03 -1.74
N PHE A 11 1.07 -3.20 -1.70
CA PHE A 11 1.06 -1.84 -2.22
C PHE A 11 1.54 -1.87 -3.67
N TYR A 12 0.59 -1.83 -4.61
CA TYR A 12 0.86 -1.90 -6.03
C TYR A 12 0.91 -0.50 -6.65
N ASP A 13 2.12 -0.06 -7.00
CA ASP A 13 2.43 1.24 -7.63
C ASP A 13 1.93 2.46 -6.84
N VAL A 14 1.72 2.28 -5.54
CA VAL A 14 1.34 3.33 -4.59
C VAL A 14 2.37 3.40 -3.48
N ASP A 15 2.59 4.60 -2.94
CA ASP A 15 3.35 4.73 -1.72
C ASP A 15 2.47 4.29 -0.53
N PRO A 16 2.93 3.38 0.34
CA PRO A 16 2.19 2.99 1.54
C PRO A 16 1.79 4.19 2.43
N SER A 17 2.60 5.26 2.43
CA SER A 17 2.29 6.48 3.15
C SER A 17 1.10 7.25 2.58
N ASP A 18 0.89 7.19 1.26
CA ASP A 18 -0.29 7.79 0.62
C ASP A 18 -1.57 7.03 0.97
N VAL A 19 -1.49 5.71 1.06
CA VAL A 19 -2.59 4.87 1.55
C VAL A 19 -2.90 5.17 3.02
N ARG A 20 -1.85 5.28 3.85
CA ARG A 20 -1.99 5.50 5.30
C ARG A 20 -2.51 6.88 5.67
N LYS A 21 -2.13 7.91 4.91
CA LYS A 21 -2.55 9.31 5.15
C LYS A 21 -3.72 9.73 4.26
N GLN A 22 -4.15 8.84 3.35
CA GLN A 22 -5.16 9.11 2.33
C GLN A 22 -4.86 10.39 1.53
N THR A 23 -3.62 10.53 1.05
CA THR A 23 -3.15 11.62 0.19
C THR A 23 -3.26 11.26 -1.30
N GLU A 24 -2.87 12.17 -2.21
CA GLU A 24 -3.04 11.99 -3.66
C GLU A 24 -4.48 11.62 -4.07
N SER A 25 -4.65 10.61 -4.91
CA SER A 25 -5.95 10.15 -5.43
C SER A 25 -6.92 9.69 -4.33
N TYR A 26 -6.41 9.22 -3.19
CA TYR A 26 -7.25 8.84 -2.05
C TYR A 26 -8.02 10.03 -1.49
N ARG A 27 -7.43 11.24 -1.52
CA ARG A 27 -8.08 12.46 -1.01
C ARG A 27 -9.36 12.77 -1.77
N GLU A 28 -9.27 12.75 -3.10
CA GLU A 28 -10.42 13.00 -3.99
C GLU A 28 -11.45 11.86 -3.89
N ALA A 29 -11.00 10.60 -3.86
CA ALA A 29 -11.88 9.45 -3.70
C ALA A 29 -12.69 9.52 -2.41
N PHE A 30 -12.06 9.89 -1.29
CA PHE A 30 -12.77 10.06 -0.03
C PHE A 30 -13.72 11.25 -0.02
N ALA A 31 -13.37 12.39 -0.62
CA ALA A 31 -14.30 13.52 -0.75
C ALA A 31 -15.57 13.12 -1.52
N ASN A 32 -15.41 12.39 -2.64
CA ASN A 32 -16.53 11.86 -3.41
C ASN A 32 -17.36 10.84 -2.62
N HIS A 33 -16.73 10.04 -1.76
CA HIS A 33 -17.43 9.10 -0.88
C HIS A 33 -18.17 9.81 0.26
N GLU A 34 -17.59 10.85 0.85
CA GLU A 34 -18.24 11.68 1.87
C GLU A 34 -19.51 12.34 1.31
N GLU A 35 -19.47 12.87 0.09
CA GLU A 35 -20.65 13.42 -0.57
C GLU A 35 -21.71 12.33 -0.85
N ARG A 36 -21.28 11.20 -1.42
CA ARG A 36 -22.19 10.08 -1.77
C ARG A 36 -22.84 9.45 -0.55
N PHE A 37 -22.12 9.36 0.56
CA PHE A 37 -22.55 8.75 1.82
C PHE A 37 -22.77 9.79 2.91
N ARG A 38 -23.20 11.00 2.57
CA ARG A 38 -23.46 12.10 3.53
C ARG A 38 -24.43 11.75 4.67
N ASN A 39 -25.28 10.73 4.49
CA ASN A 39 -26.22 10.26 5.52
C ASN A 39 -25.63 9.11 6.37
N ASP A 40 -24.41 8.66 6.07
CA ASP A 40 -23.71 7.53 6.68
C ASP A 40 -22.20 7.86 6.75
N GLU A 41 -21.88 8.97 7.42
CA GLU A 41 -20.51 9.45 7.57
C GLU A 41 -19.63 8.43 8.32
N GLU A 42 -20.21 7.70 9.27
CA GLU A 42 -19.52 6.66 10.06
C GLU A 42 -18.92 5.58 9.16
N LYS A 43 -19.62 5.19 8.09
CA LYS A 43 -19.11 4.22 7.12
C LYS A 43 -17.84 4.70 6.44
N VAL A 44 -17.79 5.95 6.01
CA VAL A 44 -16.61 6.51 5.34
C VAL A 44 -15.45 6.64 6.34
N GLN A 45 -15.73 7.04 7.58
CA GLN A 45 -14.72 7.07 8.64
C GLN A 45 -14.14 5.68 8.92
N ARG A 46 -14.98 4.64 9.01
CA ARG A 46 -14.53 3.26 9.18
C ARG A 46 -13.59 2.79 8.06
N TRP A 47 -13.83 3.23 6.82
CA TRP A 47 -12.92 2.94 5.71
C TRP A 47 -11.58 3.67 5.84
N ARG A 48 -11.58 4.94 6.28
CA ARG A 48 -10.34 5.69 6.57
C ARG A 48 -9.51 4.99 7.65
N TYR A 49 -10.14 4.58 8.75
CA TYR A 49 -9.46 3.84 9.81
C TYR A 49 -8.91 2.50 9.32
N ALA A 50 -9.70 1.72 8.60
CA ALA A 50 -9.26 0.43 8.08
C ALA A 50 -8.05 0.55 7.14
N LEU A 51 -8.05 1.54 6.24
CA LEU A 51 -6.89 1.79 5.36
C LEU A 51 -5.67 2.25 6.14
N THR A 52 -5.86 3.09 7.15
CA THR A 52 -4.77 3.58 8.02
C THR A 52 -4.14 2.43 8.80
N GLU A 53 -4.95 1.54 9.38
CA GLU A 53 -4.47 0.35 10.10
C GLU A 53 -3.73 -0.61 9.18
N VAL A 54 -4.36 -1.00 8.06
CA VAL A 54 -3.76 -1.97 7.12
C VAL A 54 -2.47 -1.41 6.52
N ALA A 55 -2.41 -0.11 6.20
CA ALA A 55 -1.19 0.51 5.67
C ALA A 55 -0.07 0.67 6.71
N SER A 56 -0.34 0.37 7.99
CA SER A 56 0.65 0.34 9.06
C SER A 56 1.26 -1.06 9.25
N PHE A 57 0.71 -2.09 8.62
CA PHE A 57 1.29 -3.44 8.67
C PHE A 57 2.48 -3.58 7.72
N SER A 58 3.40 -4.48 8.06
CA SER A 58 4.44 -4.92 7.13
C SER A 58 3.79 -5.61 5.93
N GLY A 59 4.22 -5.24 4.73
CA GLY A 59 3.66 -5.73 3.48
C GLY A 59 4.66 -5.67 2.34
N TRP A 60 4.18 -5.88 1.12
CA TRP A 60 5.01 -5.83 -0.08
C TRP A 60 4.73 -4.56 -0.88
N ASN A 61 5.80 -3.86 -1.26
CA ASN A 61 5.74 -2.72 -2.15
C ASN A 61 6.27 -3.12 -3.53
N SER A 62 5.45 -2.97 -4.58
CA SER A 62 5.86 -3.35 -5.94
C SER A 62 7.05 -2.54 -6.46
N LYS A 63 7.29 -1.33 -5.94
CA LYS A 63 8.44 -0.49 -6.33
C LYS A 63 9.77 -1.09 -5.86
N GLU A 64 9.78 -1.76 -4.70
CA GLU A 64 10.97 -2.42 -4.17
C GLU A 64 11.38 -3.63 -5.02
N TRP A 65 10.42 -4.33 -5.62
CA TRP A 65 10.68 -5.50 -6.46
C TRP A 65 11.59 -5.19 -7.66
N TYR A 66 11.36 -4.05 -8.31
CA TYR A 66 12.21 -3.60 -9.42
C TYR A 66 13.63 -3.31 -8.95
N THR A 67 13.77 -2.68 -7.77
CA THR A 67 15.08 -2.37 -7.18
C THR A 67 15.86 -3.65 -6.85
N TYR A 68 15.22 -4.65 -6.23
CA TYR A 68 15.87 -5.92 -5.93
C TYR A 68 16.29 -6.68 -7.18
N THR A 69 15.45 -6.67 -8.22
CA THR A 69 15.77 -7.32 -9.49
C THR A 69 17.00 -6.67 -10.14
N LEU A 70 17.05 -5.33 -10.17
CA LEU A 70 18.19 -4.59 -10.72
C LEU A 70 19.47 -4.77 -9.90
N LEU A 71 19.39 -4.75 -8.56
CA LEU A 71 20.53 -5.00 -7.68
C LEU A 71 21.05 -6.44 -7.82
N PHE A 72 20.16 -7.42 -7.92
CA PHE A 72 20.55 -8.82 -8.11
C PHE A 72 21.26 -9.02 -9.44
N LEU A 73 20.74 -8.43 -10.52
CA LEU A 73 21.39 -8.46 -11.84
C LEU A 73 22.75 -7.74 -11.82
N SER A 74 22.87 -6.59 -11.18
CA SER A 74 24.14 -5.87 -11.11
C SER A 74 25.20 -6.60 -10.29
N LEU A 75 24.82 -7.20 -9.15
CA LEU A 75 25.69 -8.04 -8.32
C LEU A 75 26.16 -9.28 -9.09
N SER A 76 25.24 -9.98 -9.76
CA SER A 76 25.58 -11.20 -10.50
C SER A 76 26.48 -10.91 -11.70
N ILE A 77 26.25 -9.81 -12.43
CA ILE A 77 27.18 -9.30 -13.45
C ILE A 77 28.55 -9.00 -12.81
N SER A 78 28.60 -8.25 -11.71
CA SER A 78 29.87 -7.90 -11.06
C SER A 78 30.65 -9.12 -10.52
N LEU A 79 29.97 -10.20 -10.16
CA LEU A 79 30.56 -11.49 -9.77
C LEU A 79 31.10 -12.28 -10.96
N ILE A 80 30.53 -12.10 -12.15
CA ILE A 80 30.99 -12.75 -13.39
C ILE A 80 32.23 -12.06 -13.96
N TYR A 81 32.34 -10.74 -13.78
CA TYR A 81 33.44 -9.93 -14.32
C TYR A 81 34.55 -9.62 -13.30
N LYS A 82 34.59 -10.32 -12.17
CA LYS A 82 35.66 -10.25 -11.16
C LYS A 82 36.40 -11.57 -11.08
#